data_AF-A0A9D3YW47-F1
#
_entry.id   AF-A0A9D3YW47-F1
#
_cell.length_a   1.000
_cell.length_b   1.000
_cell.length_c   1.000
_cell.angle_alpha   90.00
_cell.angle_beta   90.00
_cell.angle_gamma   90.00
#
_symmetry.space_group_name_H-M   'P 1'
#
loop_
_entity.id
_entity.type
_entity.pdbx_description
1 polymer ?
#
loop_
_entity_poly.entity_id
_entity_poly.type
_entity_poly.pdbx_seq_one_letter_code
_entity_poly.pdbx_strand_id
1 'polypeptide(L)'
;MIQNEDLRAALRNLRKYLKEERDFRMEDISALSTRLTGSTGQLVRLDEEQVSKTQQASCDYGAIRRNDGSVDFNRTWADYKAGIGDLIVEFWLGNEYIYQLTKDKPRQLRIDMEMFNGRKRYALYSEFKISSESENYKLHLSGYTGDGMFW
;
A
#
# COMPACT_ATOMS: atom_id res chain seq x y z
N MET A 1 -33.41 -1.94 -29.40
CA MET A 1 -33.59 -1.79 -27.94
C MET A 1 -32.77 -2.87 -27.28
N ILE A 2 -31.65 -2.51 -26.64
CA ILE A 2 -30.80 -3.47 -25.92
C ILE A 2 -31.55 -3.89 -24.66
N GLN A 3 -31.75 -5.19 -24.44
CA GLN A 3 -32.50 -5.65 -23.27
C GLN A 3 -31.67 -5.41 -22.00
N ASN A 4 -32.34 -5.12 -20.89
CA ASN A 4 -31.70 -4.77 -19.60
C ASN A 4 -30.73 -5.88 -19.11
N GLU A 5 -30.92 -7.12 -19.58
CA GLU A 5 -30.04 -8.26 -19.30
C GLU A 5 -28.69 -8.20 -20.02
N ASP A 6 -28.66 -7.74 -21.27
CA ASP A 6 -27.42 -7.57 -22.03
C ASP A 6 -26.52 -6.51 -21.37
N LEU A 7 -27.13 -5.43 -20.87
CA LEU A 7 -26.43 -4.38 -20.14
C LEU A 7 -25.86 -4.89 -18.80
N ARG A 8 -26.60 -5.75 -18.09
CA ARG A 8 -26.15 -6.38 -16.84
C ARG A 8 -25.07 -7.43 -17.08
N ALA A 9 -25.14 -8.18 -18.17
CA ALA A 9 -24.10 -9.12 -18.58
C ALA A 9 -22.82 -8.37 -18.96
N ALA A 10 -22.94 -7.28 -19.72
CA ALA A 10 -21.82 -6.39 -20.05
C ALA A 10 -21.18 -5.80 -18.78
N LEU A 11 -21.98 -5.33 -17.81
CA LEU A 11 -21.46 -4.82 -16.53
C LEU A 11 -20.81 -5.90 -15.65
N ARG A 12 -21.31 -7.14 -15.66
CA ARG A 12 -20.66 -8.27 -14.96
C ARG A 12 -19.33 -8.62 -15.59
N ASN A 13 -19.25 -8.64 -16.92
CA ASN A 13 -18.02 -8.91 -17.65
C ASN A 13 -17.02 -7.75 -17.48
N LEU A 14 -17.46 -6.49 -17.55
CA LEU A 14 -16.60 -5.34 -17.29
C LEU A 14 -16.06 -5.34 -15.86
N ARG A 15 -16.88 -5.71 -14.86
CA ARG A 15 -16.42 -5.91 -13.48
C ARG A 15 -15.43 -7.06 -13.36
N LYS A 16 -15.59 -8.13 -14.14
CA LYS A 16 -14.66 -9.26 -14.17
C LYS A 16 -13.31 -8.84 -14.77
N TYR A 17 -13.32 -8.13 -15.90
CA TYR A 17 -12.12 -7.57 -16.54
C TYR A 17 -11.41 -6.55 -15.66
N LEU A 18 -12.15 -5.63 -15.02
CA LEU A 18 -11.59 -4.69 -14.06
C LEU A 18 -11.10 -5.36 -12.77
N LYS A 19 -11.48 -6.61 -12.50
CA LYS A 19 -10.95 -7.39 -11.38
C LYS A 19 -9.68 -8.13 -11.79
N GLU A 20 -9.62 -8.68 -13.00
CA GLU A 20 -8.45 -9.38 -13.56
C GLU A 20 -7.27 -8.43 -13.87
N GLU A 21 -7.51 -7.16 -14.25
CA GLU A 21 -6.45 -6.16 -14.45
C GLU A 21 -6.02 -5.46 -13.13
N ARG A 22 -6.86 -5.54 -12.09
CA ARG A 22 -6.61 -4.93 -10.76
C ARG A 22 -6.15 -5.94 -9.70
N ASP A 23 -6.04 -7.22 -10.05
CA ASP A 23 -5.56 -8.27 -9.15
C ASP A 23 -4.03 -8.24 -9.08
N PHE A 24 -3.47 -7.12 -8.63
CA PHE A 24 -2.12 -7.13 -8.07
C PHE A 24 -2.28 -7.63 -6.64
N ARG A 25 -2.18 -8.95 -6.43
CA ARG A 25 -2.20 -9.47 -5.06
C ARG A 25 -0.89 -9.14 -4.39
N MET A 26 -0.92 -8.91 -3.08
CA MET A 26 0.32 -8.78 -2.33
C MET A 26 1.14 -10.08 -2.39
N GLU A 27 0.49 -11.22 -2.66
CA GLU A 27 1.11 -12.49 -3.05
C GLU A 27 1.82 -12.43 -4.40
N ASP A 28 1.36 -11.63 -5.37
CA ASP A 28 2.05 -11.46 -6.65
C ASP A 28 3.31 -10.59 -6.46
N ILE A 29 3.27 -9.57 -5.59
CA ILE A 29 4.44 -8.78 -5.18
C ILE A 29 5.36 -9.61 -4.27
N SER A 30 4.82 -10.39 -3.35
CA SER A 30 5.60 -11.25 -2.45
C SER A 30 6.17 -12.47 -3.14
N ALA A 31 5.52 -13.00 -4.19
CA ALA A 31 6.06 -14.07 -5.04
C ALA A 31 7.16 -13.55 -5.96
N LEU A 32 7.03 -12.31 -6.46
CA LEU A 32 8.13 -11.59 -7.11
C LEU A 32 9.27 -11.36 -6.11
N SER A 33 8.98 -10.93 -4.87
CA SER A 33 9.96 -10.78 -3.79
C SER A 33 10.62 -12.11 -3.40
N THR A 34 9.88 -13.22 -3.32
CA THR A 34 10.35 -14.55 -2.89
C THR A 34 11.23 -15.19 -3.97
N ARG A 35 10.91 -14.98 -5.25
CA ARG A 35 11.79 -15.36 -6.37
C ARG A 35 13.07 -14.54 -6.43
N LEU A 36 13.06 -13.32 -5.90
CA LEU A 36 14.21 -12.42 -5.84
C LEU A 36 15.05 -12.62 -4.58
N THR A 37 14.45 -13.00 -3.44
CA THR A 37 15.14 -13.44 -2.22
C THR A 37 15.45 -14.93 -2.31
N GLY A 38 16.49 -15.30 -3.07
CA GLY A 38 17.09 -16.62 -2.91
C GLY A 38 17.61 -16.77 -1.48
N SER A 39 16.81 -17.37 -0.59
CA SER A 39 17.14 -18.06 0.68
C SER A 39 18.20 -17.49 1.64
N THR A 40 18.67 -16.26 1.45
CA THR A 40 19.74 -15.65 2.24
C THR A 40 19.45 -14.16 2.26
N GLY A 41 19.37 -13.54 3.44
CA GLY A 41 18.91 -12.17 3.68
C GLY A 41 19.77 -11.06 3.06
N GLN A 42 19.99 -11.11 1.74
CA GLN A 42 20.69 -10.12 0.96
C GLN A 42 19.67 -9.10 0.43
N LEU A 43 19.94 -7.81 0.67
CA LEU A 43 19.16 -6.71 0.11
C LEU A 43 19.26 -6.76 -1.42
N VAL A 44 18.18 -7.19 -2.08
CA VAL A 44 18.07 -7.11 -3.54
C VAL A 44 17.67 -5.69 -3.91
N ARG A 45 18.46 -5.04 -4.77
CA ARG A 45 18.05 -3.77 -5.36
C ARG A 45 16.81 -4.01 -6.19
N LEU A 46 15.72 -3.30 -5.90
CA LEU A 46 14.57 -3.25 -6.79
C LEU A 46 15.04 -2.72 -8.15
N ASP A 47 14.82 -3.47 -9.21
CA ASP A 47 15.03 -3.00 -10.57
C ASP A 47 13.98 -1.94 -10.95
N GLU A 48 14.20 -1.27 -12.07
CA GLU A 48 13.34 -0.17 -12.54
C GLU A 48 11.88 -0.61 -12.75
N GLU A 49 11.66 -1.87 -13.15
CA GLU A 49 10.33 -2.43 -13.33
C GLU A 49 9.60 -2.60 -11.98
N GLN A 50 10.30 -3.12 -10.96
CA GLN A 50 9.74 -3.25 -9.61
C GLN A 50 9.46 -1.89 -8.97
N VAL A 51 10.34 -0.90 -9.17
CA VAL A 51 10.12 0.47 -8.69
C VAL A 51 8.86 1.06 -9.33
N SER A 52 8.68 0.88 -10.64
CA SER A 52 7.48 1.35 -11.36
C SER A 52 6.21 0.71 -10.84
N LYS A 53 6.20 -0.63 -10.65
CA LYS A 53 5.05 -1.36 -10.09
C LYS A 53 4.73 -0.96 -8.65
N THR A 54 5.76 -0.76 -7.82
CA THR A 54 5.58 -0.31 -6.42
C THR A 54 5.02 1.11 -6.37
N GLN A 55 5.49 2.00 -7.24
CA GLN A 55 4.99 3.36 -7.35
C GLN A 55 3.53 3.36 -7.82
N GLN A 56 3.17 2.50 -8.79
CA GLN A 56 1.79 2.34 -9.25
C GLN A 56 0.88 1.81 -8.14
N ALA A 57 1.29 0.75 -7.42
CA ALA A 57 0.53 0.22 -6.29
C ALA A 57 0.31 1.27 -5.20
N SER A 58 1.34 2.07 -4.89
CA SER A 58 1.21 3.20 -3.96
C SER A 58 0.24 4.27 -4.46
N CYS A 59 0.16 4.53 -5.76
CA CYS A 59 -0.78 5.50 -6.34
C CYS A 59 -2.23 4.98 -6.31
N ASP A 60 -2.42 3.69 -6.57
CA ASP A 60 -3.76 3.08 -6.69
C ASP A 60 -4.37 2.68 -5.34
N TYR A 61 -3.53 2.25 -4.40
CA TYR A 61 -3.96 1.61 -3.15
C TYR A 61 -3.42 2.28 -1.87
N GLY A 62 -2.38 3.09 -1.96
CA GLY A 62 -1.69 3.68 -0.81
C GLY A 62 -0.66 2.74 -0.17
N ALA A 63 -0.05 3.17 0.94
CA ALA A 63 0.97 2.37 1.65
C ALA A 63 0.39 1.50 2.78
N ILE A 64 -0.77 1.88 3.32
CA ILE A 64 -1.48 1.17 4.38
C ILE A 64 -2.97 1.32 4.16
N ARG A 65 -3.73 0.24 4.42
CA ARG A 65 -5.18 0.29 4.50
C ARG A 65 -5.68 -0.59 5.63
N ARG A 66 -6.55 -0.01 6.47
CA ARG A 66 -7.32 -0.67 7.52
C ARG A 66 -8.79 -0.36 7.30
N ASN A 67 -9.65 -1.34 7.49
CA ASN A 67 -11.07 -1.22 7.20
C ASN A 67 -11.95 -2.00 8.19
N ASP A 68 -11.70 -3.30 8.37
CA ASP A 68 -12.60 -4.20 9.11
C ASP A 68 -11.91 -5.06 10.17
N GLY A 69 -10.57 -4.99 10.28
CA GLY A 69 -9.79 -5.79 11.22
C GLY A 69 -9.69 -7.27 10.87
N SER A 70 -9.99 -7.65 9.62
CA SER A 70 -9.87 -9.03 9.16
C SER A 70 -8.42 -9.52 9.07
N VAL A 71 -7.45 -8.60 8.93
CA VAL A 71 -6.03 -8.93 8.89
C VAL A 71 -5.40 -8.62 10.24
N ASP A 72 -4.64 -9.60 10.77
CA ASP A 72 -3.84 -9.41 11.97
C ASP A 72 -2.58 -8.59 11.65
N PHE A 73 -2.38 -7.51 12.43
CA PHE A 73 -1.23 -6.60 12.35
C PHE A 73 -0.26 -6.80 13.52
N ASN A 74 -0.51 -7.74 14.43
CA ASN A 74 0.47 -8.15 15.43
C ASN A 74 1.50 -9.12 14.81
N ARG A 75 2.36 -8.57 13.94
CA ARG A 75 3.28 -9.31 13.08
C ARG A 75 4.74 -9.08 13.43
N THR A 76 5.61 -9.91 12.88
CA THR A 76 7.04 -9.83 13.13
C THR A 76 7.68 -8.65 12.38
N TRP A 77 8.92 -8.29 12.76
CA TRP A 77 9.70 -7.29 12.02
C TRP A 77 9.88 -7.65 10.54
N ALA A 78 10.11 -8.94 10.25
CA ALA A 78 10.29 -9.44 8.89
C ALA A 78 9.02 -9.23 8.06
N ASP A 79 7.84 -9.44 8.65
CA ASP A 79 6.55 -9.20 7.98
C ASP A 79 6.35 -7.70 7.72
N TYR A 80 6.64 -6.83 8.68
CA TYR A 80 6.55 -5.38 8.48
C TYR A 80 7.54 -4.86 7.43
N LYS A 81 8.70 -5.49 7.29
CA LYS A 81 9.65 -5.22 6.21
C LYS A 81 9.09 -5.61 4.85
N ALA A 82 8.55 -6.84 4.73
CA ALA A 82 8.13 -7.44 3.47
C ALA A 82 6.71 -7.04 3.02
N GLY A 83 5.86 -6.59 3.94
CA GLY A 83 4.44 -6.32 3.69
C GLY A 83 3.52 -7.38 4.28
N ILE A 84 2.27 -6.97 4.54
CA ILE A 84 1.24 -7.77 5.22
C ILE A 84 -0.08 -7.60 4.47
N GLY A 85 -0.88 -8.65 4.38
CA GLY A 85 -2.28 -8.56 3.96
C GLY A 85 -2.49 -8.55 2.44
N ASP A 86 -3.63 -7.99 2.02
CA ASP A 86 -4.12 -7.99 0.64
C ASP A 86 -4.48 -6.55 0.22
N LEU A 87 -3.95 -6.08 -0.92
CA LEU A 87 -4.15 -4.72 -1.44
C LEU A 87 -5.64 -4.37 -1.65
N ILE A 88 -6.50 -5.37 -1.81
CA ILE A 88 -7.95 -5.20 -2.01
C ILE A 88 -8.68 -4.90 -0.70
N VAL A 89 -8.24 -5.50 0.42
CA VAL A 89 -8.95 -5.50 1.70
C VAL A 89 -8.22 -4.66 2.75
N GLU A 90 -7.27 -5.26 3.47
CA GLU A 90 -6.41 -4.62 4.47
C GLU A 90 -4.97 -5.03 4.21
N PHE A 91 -4.06 -4.06 4.25
CA PHE A 91 -2.64 -4.34 3.99
C PHE A 91 -1.70 -3.32 4.62
N TRP A 92 -0.44 -3.74 4.72
CA TRP A 92 0.75 -2.92 4.89
C TRP A 92 1.67 -3.18 3.71
N LEU A 93 2.05 -2.15 2.95
CA LEU A 93 2.85 -2.32 1.74
C LEU A 93 4.22 -2.96 2.03
N GLY A 94 4.80 -2.65 3.20
CA GLY A 94 6.13 -3.11 3.61
C GLY A 94 7.13 -1.96 3.72
N ASN A 95 7.92 -1.96 4.81
CA ASN A 95 8.85 -0.87 5.10
C ASN A 95 9.94 -0.75 4.03
N GLU A 96 10.42 -1.87 3.46
CA GLU A 96 11.44 -1.78 2.42
C GLU A 96 10.88 -1.08 1.17
N TYR A 97 9.64 -1.38 0.76
CA TYR A 97 9.00 -0.72 -0.37
C TYR A 97 8.76 0.77 -0.11
N ILE A 98 8.26 1.12 1.08
CA ILE A 98 8.04 2.53 1.46
C ILE A 98 9.38 3.29 1.50
N TYR A 99 10.46 2.66 1.96
CA TYR A 99 11.79 3.24 1.94
C TYR A 99 12.22 3.50 0.50
N GLN A 100 12.10 2.52 -0.39
CA GLN A 100 12.48 2.69 -1.80
C GLN A 100 11.68 3.79 -2.50
N LEU A 101 10.39 3.99 -2.16
CA LEU A 101 9.56 5.08 -2.69
C LEU A 101 9.97 6.47 -2.21
N THR A 102 10.53 6.56 -1.00
CA THR A 102 10.82 7.83 -0.32
C THR A 102 12.32 8.14 -0.19
N LYS A 103 13.21 7.20 -0.53
CA LYS A 103 14.67 7.34 -0.35
C LYS A 103 15.25 8.53 -1.13
N ASP A 104 14.81 8.74 -2.37
CA ASP A 104 15.41 9.72 -3.27
C ASP A 104 14.84 11.12 -3.03
N LYS A 105 13.55 11.22 -2.74
CA LYS A 105 12.85 12.48 -2.45
C LYS A 105 11.75 12.26 -1.43
N PRO A 106 11.61 13.15 -0.42
CA PRO A 106 10.44 13.18 0.45
C PRO A 106 9.15 13.24 -0.37
N ARG A 107 8.14 12.51 0.08
CA ARG A 107 6.81 12.46 -0.52
C ARG A 107 5.81 13.16 0.39
N GLN A 108 4.61 13.41 -0.11
CA GLN A 108 3.51 13.83 0.74
C GLN A 108 2.85 12.59 1.35
N LEU A 109 2.51 12.64 2.64
CA LEU A 109 1.74 11.60 3.30
C LEU A 109 0.36 12.13 3.66
N ARG A 110 -0.69 11.46 3.17
CA ARG A 110 -2.06 11.68 3.58
C ARG A 110 -2.55 10.48 4.39
N ILE A 111 -3.15 10.75 5.53
CA ILE A 111 -3.78 9.77 6.40
C ILE A 111 -5.26 10.14 6.50
N ASP A 112 -6.13 9.33 5.92
CA ASP A 112 -7.58 9.44 6.07
C ASP A 112 -8.05 8.49 7.16
N MET A 113 -8.88 8.98 8.07
CA MET A 113 -9.40 8.24 9.21
C MET A 113 -10.92 8.37 9.29
N GLU A 114 -11.58 7.29 9.68
CA GLU A 114 -13.01 7.27 9.97
C GLU A 114 -13.23 6.80 11.41
N MET A 115 -13.91 7.61 12.20
CA MET A 115 -14.29 7.28 13.57
C MET A 115 -15.52 6.35 13.57
N PHE A 116 -15.75 5.62 14.67
CA PHE A 116 -16.91 4.75 14.82
C PHE A 116 -18.28 5.45 14.65
N ASN A 117 -18.33 6.77 14.86
CA ASN A 117 -19.52 7.59 14.63
C ASN A 117 -19.66 8.10 13.18
N GLY A 118 -18.86 7.56 12.24
CA GLY A 118 -18.85 7.93 10.83
C GLY A 118 -18.15 9.25 10.51
N ARG A 119 -17.61 9.96 11.50
CA ARG A 119 -16.86 11.20 11.25
C ARG A 119 -15.53 10.88 10.58
N LYS A 120 -15.32 11.49 9.41
CA LYS A 120 -14.06 11.41 8.67
C LYS A 120 -13.14 12.56 9.05
N ARG A 121 -11.84 12.29 9.13
CA ARG A 121 -10.77 13.25 9.41
C ARG A 121 -9.58 12.92 8.55
N TYR A 122 -8.74 13.91 8.28
CA TYR A 122 -7.46 13.67 7.64
C TYR A 122 -6.30 14.41 8.32
N ALA A 123 -5.12 13.84 8.16
CA ALA A 123 -3.84 14.47 8.43
C ALA A 123 -3.00 14.42 7.15
N LEU A 124 -2.30 15.51 6.84
CA LEU A 124 -1.48 15.66 5.65
C LEU A 124 -0.11 16.21 6.07
N TYR A 125 0.96 15.53 5.68
CA TYR A 125 2.34 15.94 5.90
C TYR A 125 2.97 16.23 4.55
N SER A 126 3.50 17.44 4.36
CA SER A 126 4.14 17.83 3.10
C SER A 126 5.45 17.08 2.85
N GLU A 127 6.12 16.64 3.91
CA GLU A 127 7.33 15.83 3.80
C GLU A 127 7.20 14.57 4.64
N PHE A 128 7.35 13.44 3.95
CA PHE A 128 7.35 12.10 4.50
C PHE A 128 8.46 11.30 3.85
N LYS A 129 9.29 10.70 4.70
CA LYS A 129 10.31 9.74 4.31
C LYS A 129 10.56 8.79 5.47
N ILE A 130 10.96 7.56 5.15
CA ILE A 130 11.56 6.67 6.13
C ILE A 130 13.03 6.43 5.79
N SER A 131 13.84 6.17 6.80
CA SER A 131 15.22 5.75 6.63
C SER A 131 15.34 4.28 6.22
N SER A 132 16.56 3.81 5.97
CA SER A 132 16.85 2.40 5.66
C SER A 132 16.59 1.47 6.85
N GLU A 133 16.62 0.16 6.59
CA GLU A 133 16.52 -0.87 7.64
C GLU A 133 17.59 -0.72 8.74
N SER A 134 18.83 -0.35 8.38
CA SER A 134 19.93 -0.15 9.34
C SER A 134 19.66 0.98 10.34
N GLU A 135 18.79 1.91 9.99
CA GLU A 135 18.30 2.99 10.85
C GLU A 135 16.89 2.69 11.39
N ASN A 136 16.48 1.42 11.36
CA ASN A 136 15.19 0.92 11.84
C ASN A 136 13.98 1.59 11.16
N TYR A 137 14.10 1.94 9.88
CA TYR A 137 13.04 2.63 9.13
C TYR A 137 12.52 3.90 9.81
N LYS A 138 13.42 4.65 10.46
CA LYS A 138 13.08 5.88 11.18
C LYS A 138 12.22 6.82 10.34
N LEU A 139 11.09 7.22 10.91
CA LEU A 139 10.11 8.10 10.30
C LEU A 139 10.55 9.56 10.39
N HIS A 140 10.48 10.27 9.26
CA HIS A 140 10.71 11.70 9.14
C HIS A 140 9.43 12.34 8.61
N LEU A 141 8.84 13.25 9.39
CA LEU A 141 7.59 13.95 9.06
C LEU A 141 7.74 15.45 9.30
N SER A 142 7.27 16.26 8.35
CA SER A 142 7.19 17.71 8.52
C SER A 142 5.98 18.30 7.77
N GLY A 143 5.64 19.56 8.07
CA GLY A 143 4.58 20.31 7.39
C GLY A 143 3.19 19.72 7.55
N TYR A 144 2.81 19.41 8.80
CA TYR A 144 1.47 18.95 9.14
C TYR A 144 0.40 19.99 8.77
N THR A 145 -0.66 19.53 8.13
CA THR A 145 -1.91 20.23 7.88
C THR A 145 -3.07 19.23 8.01
N GLY A 146 -4.24 19.64 8.46
CA GLY A 146 -5.36 18.71 8.63
C GLY A 146 -6.43 19.25 9.55
N ASP A 147 -7.48 18.46 9.75
CA ASP A 147 -8.73 18.86 10.42
C ASP A 147 -8.61 19.01 11.95
N GLY A 148 -7.41 19.27 12.46
CA GLY A 148 -7.12 19.34 13.89
C GLY A 148 -7.38 18.00 14.57
N MET A 149 -6.41 17.08 14.49
CA MET A 149 -6.26 16.01 15.50
C MET A 149 -5.89 16.67 16.83
N PHE A 150 -6.88 17.25 17.52
CA PHE A 150 -6.77 17.59 18.93
C PHE A 150 -7.21 16.36 19.72
N TRP A 151 -6.29 15.82 20.52
CA TRP A 151 -6.49 14.70 21.44
C TRP A 151 -7.44 15.08 22.57
#